data_AF-A0A1F8PZ22-F1
#
_entry.id   AF-A0A1F8PZ22-F1
#
_cell.length_a   1.000
_cell.length_b   1.000
_cell.length_c   1.000
_cell.angle_alpha   90.00
_cell.angle_beta   90.00
_cell.angle_gamma   90.00
#
_symmetry.space_group_name_H-M   'P 1'
#
loop_
_entity.id
_entity.type
_entity.pdbx_description
1 polymer ?
#
loop_
_entity_poly.entity_id
_entity_poly.type
_entity_poly.pdbx_seq_one_letter_code
_entity_poly.pdbx_strand_id
1 'polypeptide(L)'
;MPLQEVPAIAPAPVLPRQPEPVIGVPVVAIRGSLVIQSANATLTIPPGKQVIVLGREDPVSGVFPDIDLDPYGAQEEGVGRKHAQLVMRGGDICLEDLESVNGTVVNKQRLVPRQPQPIKDGDELRLGKMVMIYKAG
;
A
#
# COMPACT_ATOMS: atom_id res chain seq x y z
N MET A 1 -41.35 -19.60 28.08
CA MET A 1 -41.35 -18.14 27.88
C MET A 1 -39.89 -17.71 27.71
N PRO A 2 -39.55 -16.95 26.68
CA PRO A 2 -38.21 -16.97 26.08
C PRO A 2 -37.19 -16.21 26.93
N LEU A 3 -35.99 -16.81 27.06
CA LEU A 3 -34.79 -16.11 27.49
C LEU A 3 -34.45 -15.09 26.41
N GLN A 4 -34.53 -13.82 26.78
CA GLN A 4 -34.18 -12.70 25.93
C GLN A 4 -32.65 -12.69 25.79
N GLU A 5 -32.14 -13.24 24.69
CA GLU A 5 -30.74 -13.13 24.31
C GLU A 5 -30.44 -11.64 24.04
N VAL A 6 -29.64 -11.05 24.92
CA VAL A 6 -29.05 -9.73 24.68
C VAL A 6 -28.09 -9.84 23.49
N PRO A 7 -28.21 -9.01 22.44
CA PRO A 7 -27.23 -9.03 21.37
C PRO A 7 -25.89 -8.57 21.92
N ALA A 8 -24.87 -9.42 21.80
CA ALA A 8 -23.49 -9.09 22.07
C ALA A 8 -23.10 -7.91 21.16
N ILE A 9 -22.95 -6.74 21.76
CA ILE A 9 -22.34 -5.58 21.12
C ILE A 9 -20.89 -5.97 20.87
N ALA A 10 -20.57 -6.34 19.63
CA ALA A 10 -19.19 -6.55 19.22
C ALA A 10 -18.41 -5.28 19.58
N PRO A 11 -17.21 -5.38 20.20
CA PRO A 11 -16.39 -4.20 20.39
C PRO A 11 -16.12 -3.62 18.99
N ALA A 12 -16.51 -2.36 18.78
CA ALA A 12 -16.15 -1.63 17.58
C ALA A 12 -14.62 -1.76 17.40
N PRO A 13 -14.12 -2.08 16.20
CA PRO A 13 -12.69 -2.07 15.96
C PRO A 13 -12.20 -0.66 16.30
N VAL A 14 -11.35 -0.56 17.32
CA VAL A 14 -10.60 0.65 17.64
C VAL A 14 -9.85 1.04 16.38
N LEU A 15 -10.37 2.03 15.65
CA LEU A 15 -9.68 2.63 14.52
C LEU A 15 -8.29 3.02 15.03
N PRO A 16 -7.19 2.54 14.40
CA PRO A 16 -5.87 2.98 14.81
C PRO A 16 -5.81 4.49 14.68
N ARG A 17 -5.50 5.16 15.79
CA ARG A 17 -5.33 6.62 15.90
C ARG A 17 -4.54 7.09 14.68
N GLN A 18 -5.17 7.89 13.81
CA GLN A 18 -4.40 8.65 12.83
C GLN A 18 -3.42 9.49 13.66
N PRO A 19 -2.09 9.32 13.51
CA PRO A 19 -1.15 10.22 14.14
C PRO A 19 -1.49 11.61 13.63
N GLU A 20 -1.87 12.46 14.57
CA GLU A 20 -1.94 13.90 14.40
C GLU A 20 -0.64 14.35 13.72
N PRO A 21 -0.69 15.23 12.69
CA PRO A 21 0.51 15.63 11.98
C PRO A 21 1.49 16.28 12.97
N VAL A 22 2.50 15.52 13.36
CA VAL A 22 3.59 15.97 14.23
C VAL A 22 4.41 16.98 13.43
N ILE A 23 4.16 18.26 13.68
CA ILE A 23 4.90 19.38 13.10
C ILE A 23 6.37 19.22 13.50
N GLY A 24 7.25 18.89 12.54
CA GLY A 24 8.70 18.87 12.75
C GLY A 24 9.45 17.59 12.41
N VAL A 25 8.83 16.56 11.81
CA VAL A 25 9.61 15.44 11.27
C VAL A 25 10.48 15.91 10.09
N PRO A 26 11.78 15.59 10.05
CA PRO A 26 12.59 15.84 8.86
C PRO A 26 11.86 15.22 7.67
N VAL A 27 11.77 15.95 6.56
CA VAL A 27 11.16 15.49 5.31
C VAL A 27 12.08 14.40 4.74
N VAL A 28 12.07 13.24 5.37
CA VAL A 28 12.62 12.03 4.79
C VAL A 28 11.67 11.73 3.65
N ALA A 29 12.23 11.61 2.45
CA ALA A 29 11.49 11.24 1.26
C ALA A 29 11.67 9.75 1.02
N ILE A 30 10.64 9.10 0.45
CA ILE A 30 10.74 7.71 0.04
C ILE A 30 11.79 7.64 -1.07
N ARG A 31 12.77 6.74 -0.91
CA ARG A 31 13.84 6.49 -1.87
C ARG A 31 13.97 5.01 -2.08
N GLY A 32 14.21 4.61 -3.33
CA GLY A 32 14.38 3.22 -3.68
C GLY A 32 13.81 2.90 -5.05
N SER A 33 13.69 1.62 -5.31
CA SER A 33 13.16 1.04 -6.54
C SER A 33 12.25 -0.14 -6.21
N LEU A 34 11.22 -0.35 -7.02
CA LEU A 34 10.32 -1.49 -6.95
C LEU A 34 10.62 -2.39 -8.13
N VAL A 35 11.07 -3.61 -7.86
CA VAL A 35 11.39 -4.60 -8.88
C VAL A 35 10.20 -5.52 -9.05
N ILE A 36 9.47 -5.41 -10.15
CA ILE A 36 8.34 -6.28 -10.48
C ILE A 36 8.88 -7.63 -10.94
N GLN A 37 8.54 -8.70 -10.23
CA GLN A 37 9.01 -10.05 -10.55
C GLN A 37 8.36 -10.60 -11.83
N SER A 38 7.07 -10.31 -12.05
CA SER A 38 6.34 -10.79 -13.24
C SER A 38 6.92 -10.25 -14.55
N ALA A 39 7.21 -8.94 -14.59
CA ALA A 39 7.73 -8.26 -15.78
C ALA A 39 9.27 -8.11 -15.79
N ASN A 40 9.94 -8.55 -14.72
CA ASN A 40 11.37 -8.34 -14.46
C ASN A 40 11.81 -6.88 -14.70
N ALA A 41 10.95 -5.93 -14.31
CA ALA A 41 11.12 -4.50 -14.53
C ALA A 41 11.43 -3.78 -13.22
N THR A 42 12.26 -2.73 -13.29
CA THR A 42 12.62 -1.93 -12.12
C THR A 42 12.03 -0.53 -12.24
N LEU A 43 11.10 -0.21 -11.35
CA LEU A 43 10.47 1.10 -11.23
C LEU A 43 11.20 1.92 -10.18
N THR A 44 11.76 3.06 -10.56
CA THR A 44 12.43 3.94 -9.60
C THR A 44 11.38 4.79 -8.89
N ILE A 45 11.44 4.84 -7.56
CA ILE A 45 10.54 5.67 -6.76
C ILE A 45 10.96 7.14 -6.91
N PRO A 46 10.06 8.06 -7.29
CA PRO A 46 10.40 9.46 -7.43
C PRO A 46 10.80 10.06 -6.06
N PRO A 47 12.03 10.57 -5.91
CA PRO A 47 12.47 11.17 -4.66
C PRO A 47 11.75 12.48 -4.40
N GLY A 48 11.68 12.88 -3.13
CA GLY A 48 11.05 14.14 -2.71
C GLY A 48 9.55 14.02 -2.37
N LYS A 49 8.98 12.82 -2.47
CA LYS A 49 7.62 12.54 -1.99
C LYS A 49 7.63 11.68 -0.73
N GLN A 50 6.72 12.00 0.18
CA GLN A 50 6.46 11.22 1.39
C GLN A 50 5.36 10.17 1.20
N VAL A 51 4.60 10.31 0.11
CA VAL A 51 3.52 9.42 -0.28
C VAL A 51 3.67 9.10 -1.76
N ILE A 52 3.67 7.82 -2.09
CA ILE A 52 3.80 7.30 -3.45
C ILE A 52 2.64 6.36 -3.69
N VAL A 53 1.72 6.74 -4.59
CA VAL A 53 0.58 5.88 -4.92
C VAL A 53 0.98 4.85 -5.98
N LEU A 54 0.65 3.59 -5.71
CA LEU A 54 0.86 2.44 -6.58
C LEU A 54 -0.48 1.99 -7.16
N GLY A 55 -0.52 1.87 -8.48
CA GLY A 55 -1.70 1.35 -9.14
C GLY A 55 -1.58 1.47 -10.63
N ARG A 56 -2.74 1.48 -11.28
CA ARG A 56 -2.84 1.62 -12.72
C ARG A 56 -3.25 3.02 -13.09
N GLU A 57 -2.52 3.61 -14.01
CA GLU A 57 -2.97 4.80 -14.67
C GLU A 57 -4.25 4.48 -15.45
N ASP A 58 -5.20 5.40 -15.36
CA ASP A 58 -6.43 5.32 -16.12
C ASP A 58 -6.75 6.74 -16.61
N PRO A 59 -6.26 7.12 -17.80
CA PRO A 59 -6.48 8.45 -18.36
C PRO A 59 -7.97 8.71 -18.62
N VAL A 60 -8.77 7.65 -18.82
CA VAL A 60 -10.22 7.75 -19.03
C VAL A 60 -10.93 8.27 -17.77
N SER A 61 -10.58 7.77 -16.58
CA SER A 61 -11.12 8.28 -15.31
C SER A 61 -10.28 9.40 -14.68
N GLY A 62 -9.18 9.82 -15.32
CA GLY A 62 -8.27 10.84 -14.80
C GLY A 62 -7.49 10.40 -13.55
N VAL A 63 -7.19 9.11 -13.41
CA VAL A 63 -6.41 8.58 -12.28
C VAL A 63 -4.96 8.39 -12.69
N PHE A 64 -4.05 9.07 -12.01
CA PHE A 64 -2.61 9.00 -12.25
C PHE A 64 -1.89 8.64 -10.94
N PRO A 65 -1.56 7.35 -10.72
CA PRO A 65 -0.70 6.96 -9.62
C PRO A 65 0.72 7.51 -9.82
N ASP A 66 1.51 7.59 -8.75
CA ASP A 66 2.92 7.99 -8.84
C ASP A 66 3.76 6.93 -9.56
N ILE A 67 3.40 5.67 -9.35
CA ILE A 67 4.01 4.51 -9.99
C ILE A 67 2.90 3.82 -10.75
N ASP A 68 2.99 3.92 -12.08
CA ASP A 68 2.10 3.21 -12.97
C ASP A 68 2.56 1.75 -13.14
N LEU A 69 1.60 0.85 -12.94
CA LEU A 69 1.78 -0.59 -13.02
C LEU A 69 1.08 -1.19 -14.25
N ASP A 70 0.23 -0.43 -14.94
CA ASP A 70 -0.53 -0.89 -16.11
C ASP A 70 0.32 -1.59 -17.20
N PRO A 71 1.48 -1.03 -17.65
CA PRO A 71 2.32 -1.64 -18.68
C PRO A 71 2.99 -2.95 -18.24
N TYR A 72 2.91 -3.30 -16.96
CA TYR A 72 3.50 -4.52 -16.40
C TYR A 72 2.46 -5.60 -16.09
N GLY A 73 1.25 -5.50 -16.66
CA GLY A 73 0.20 -6.52 -16.51
C GLY A 73 -0.65 -6.34 -15.24
N ALA A 74 -0.65 -5.15 -14.64
CA ALA A 74 -1.42 -4.87 -13.43
C ALA A 74 -2.92 -5.18 -13.57
N GLN A 75 -3.51 -4.98 -14.76
CA GLN A 75 -4.91 -5.35 -15.01
C GLN A 75 -5.15 -6.86 -14.86
N GLU A 76 -4.26 -7.67 -15.39
CA GLU A 76 -4.35 -9.14 -15.39
C GLU A 76 -4.07 -9.71 -14.00
N GLU A 77 -3.16 -9.06 -13.28
CA GLU A 77 -2.77 -9.40 -11.92
C GLU A 77 -3.75 -8.90 -10.84
N GLY A 78 -4.82 -8.20 -11.24
CA GLY A 78 -5.86 -7.72 -10.32
C GLY A 78 -5.45 -6.49 -9.52
N VAL A 79 -4.51 -5.70 -10.01
CA VAL A 79 -4.15 -4.42 -9.41
C VAL A 79 -5.16 -3.36 -9.85
N GLY A 80 -5.56 -2.52 -8.90
CA GLY A 80 -6.53 -1.46 -9.13
C GLY A 80 -5.87 -0.15 -9.55
N ARG A 81 -6.67 0.84 -9.92
CA ARG A 81 -6.21 2.20 -10.25
C ARG A 81 -5.46 2.86 -9.09
N LYS A 82 -6.00 2.73 -7.87
CA LYS A 82 -5.35 3.09 -6.61
C LYS A 82 -5.37 1.85 -5.72
N HIS A 83 -4.32 1.04 -5.78
CA HIS A 83 -4.32 -0.24 -5.09
C HIS A 83 -3.64 -0.11 -3.72
N ALA A 84 -2.45 0.45 -3.69
CA ALA A 84 -1.69 0.68 -2.47
C ALA A 84 -0.96 2.01 -2.55
N GLN A 85 -0.39 2.46 -1.45
CA GLN A 85 0.54 3.56 -1.42
C GLN A 85 1.67 3.28 -0.44
N LEU A 86 2.86 3.75 -0.78
CA LEU A 86 3.96 3.85 0.17
C LEU A 86 3.82 5.19 0.88
N VAL A 87 3.89 5.18 2.21
CA VAL A 87 3.84 6.35 3.07
C VAL A 87 5.03 6.31 4.00
N MET A 88 5.70 7.44 4.17
CA MET A 88 6.79 7.54 5.13
C MET A 88 6.25 7.99 6.49
N ARG A 89 6.44 7.17 7.52
CA ARG A 89 6.00 7.46 8.90
C ARG A 89 7.11 7.18 9.90
N GLY A 90 7.42 8.17 10.73
CA GLY A 90 8.42 8.02 11.79
C GLY A 90 9.85 7.80 11.28
N GLY A 91 10.11 8.02 9.99
CA GLY A 91 11.39 7.72 9.34
C GLY A 91 11.43 6.37 8.61
N ASP A 92 10.43 5.52 8.82
CA ASP A 92 10.28 4.24 8.12
C ASP A 92 9.34 4.37 6.92
N ILE A 93 9.59 3.54 5.91
CA ILE A 93 8.71 3.41 4.75
C ILE A 93 7.67 2.37 5.09
N CYS A 94 6.41 2.73 4.98
CA CYS A 94 5.28 1.84 5.22
C CYS A 94 4.48 1.66 3.93
N LEU A 95 3.99 0.45 3.68
CA LEU A 95 3.00 0.17 2.65
C LEU A 95 1.60 0.19 3.27
N GLU A 96 0.70 0.94 2.65
CA GLU A 96 -0.71 1.04 3.04
C GLU A 96 -1.58 0.59 1.87
N ASP A 97 -2.50 -0.34 2.13
CA ASP A 97 -3.49 -0.78 1.16
C ASP A 97 -4.65 0.22 1.09
N LEU A 98 -5.00 0.69 -0.11
CA LEU A 98 -6.05 1.68 -0.34
C LEU A 98 -7.41 1.03 -0.60
N GLU A 99 -7.78 0.07 0.24
CA GLU A 99 -9.01 -0.72 0.08
C GLU A 99 -9.07 -1.42 -1.28
N SER A 100 -7.96 -2.08 -1.63
CA SER A 100 -7.87 -2.76 -2.91
C SER A 100 -8.80 -3.97 -2.97
N VAL A 101 -9.37 -4.20 -4.15
CA VAL A 101 -10.32 -5.32 -4.37
C VAL A 101 -9.66 -6.68 -4.09
N ASN A 102 -8.41 -6.86 -4.51
CA ASN A 102 -7.70 -8.13 -4.35
C ASN A 102 -6.83 -8.20 -3.09
N GLY A 103 -6.66 -7.08 -2.38
CA GLY A 103 -5.82 -6.97 -1.20
C GLY A 103 -4.33 -6.87 -1.51
N THR A 104 -3.60 -6.33 -0.55
CA THR A 104 -2.14 -6.26 -0.54
C THR A 104 -1.54 -7.23 0.48
N VAL A 105 -0.42 -7.85 0.16
CA VAL A 105 0.33 -8.78 1.01
C VAL A 105 1.79 -8.34 1.05
N VAL A 106 2.39 -8.31 2.23
CA VAL A 106 3.81 -7.97 2.45
C VAL A 106 4.46 -9.13 3.17
N ASN A 107 5.57 -9.65 2.66
CA ASN A 107 6.32 -10.76 3.25
C ASN A 107 5.41 -11.95 3.66
N LYS A 108 4.49 -12.32 2.76
CA LYS A 108 3.46 -13.37 2.97
C LYS A 108 2.38 -13.04 4.02
N GLN A 109 2.38 -11.84 4.60
CA GLN A 109 1.36 -11.35 5.52
C GLN A 109 0.40 -10.38 4.83
N ARG A 110 -0.90 -10.70 4.82
CA ARG A 110 -1.91 -9.80 4.24
C ARG A 110 -2.05 -8.55 5.08
N LEU A 111 -2.02 -7.39 4.44
CA LEU A 111 -2.24 -6.11 5.10
C LEU A 111 -3.71 -5.88 5.38
N VAL A 112 -3.97 -5.16 6.47
CA VAL A 112 -5.30 -4.59 6.73
C VAL A 112 -5.43 -3.33 5.88
N PRO A 113 -6.54 -3.15 5.15
CA PRO A 113 -6.81 -1.92 4.40
C PRO A 113 -6.69 -0.69 5.30
N ARG A 114 -6.09 0.38 4.78
CA ARG A 114 -5.87 1.66 5.47
C ARG A 114 -5.01 1.56 6.74
N GLN A 115 -4.23 0.49 6.86
CA GLN A 115 -3.25 0.32 7.92
C GLN A 115 -1.85 0.31 7.31
N PRO A 116 -1.01 1.32 7.61
CA PRO A 116 0.35 1.38 7.09
C PRO A 116 1.23 0.36 7.81
N GLN A 117 1.84 -0.53 7.04
CA GLN A 117 2.75 -1.56 7.53
C GLN A 117 4.19 -1.22 7.12
N PRO A 118 5.15 -1.12 8.06
CA PRO A 118 6.54 -0.86 7.72
C PRO A 118 7.11 -1.97 6.84
N ILE A 119 7.86 -1.56 5.82
CA ILE A 119 8.57 -2.43 4.87
C ILE A 119 10.06 -2.09 4.85
N LYS A 120 10.91 -3.05 4.48
CA LYS A 120 12.36 -2.92 4.44
C LYS A 120 12.92 -3.35 3.09
N ASP A 121 14.15 -2.96 2.81
CA ASP A 121 14.86 -3.43 1.62
C ASP A 121 14.80 -4.96 1.52
N GLY A 122 14.47 -5.44 0.33
CA GLY A 122 14.30 -6.85 0.03
C GLY A 122 12.92 -7.43 0.37
N ASP A 123 12.00 -6.65 0.95
CA ASP A 123 10.65 -7.13 1.22
C ASP A 123 9.87 -7.41 -0.07
N GLU A 124 9.18 -8.54 -0.06
CA GLU A 124 8.25 -8.94 -1.11
C GLU A 124 6.89 -8.28 -0.86
N LEU A 125 6.52 -7.39 -1.77
CA LEU A 125 5.23 -6.73 -1.82
C LEU A 125 4.40 -7.39 -2.91
N ARG A 126 3.19 -7.81 -2.57
CA ARG A 126 2.27 -8.44 -3.51
C ARG A 126 0.96 -7.68 -3.54
N LEU A 127 0.65 -7.11 -4.70
CA LEU A 127 -0.59 -6.38 -4.96
C LEU A 127 -1.53 -7.28 -5.76
N GLY A 128 -2.59 -7.81 -5.15
CA GLY A 128 -3.39 -8.87 -5.74
C GLY A 128 -2.54 -10.10 -6.08
N LYS A 129 -2.31 -10.36 -7.37
CA LYS A 129 -1.41 -11.43 -7.82
C LYS A 129 0.01 -10.93 -8.11
N MET A 130 0.18 -9.63 -8.36
CA MET A 130 1.42 -9.01 -8.82
C MET A 130 2.46 -9.00 -7.71
N VAL A 131 3.61 -9.64 -7.93
CA VAL A 131 4.71 -9.69 -6.96
C VAL A 131 5.81 -8.69 -7.32
N MET A 132 6.28 -7.97 -6.33
CA MET A 132 7.29 -6.92 -6.43
C MET A 132 8.26 -7.04 -5.25
N ILE A 133 9.53 -6.67 -5.45
CA ILE A 133 10.50 -6.55 -4.37
C ILE A 133 10.82 -5.08 -4.19
N TYR A 134 10.67 -4.59 -2.96
CA TYR A 134 11.15 -3.26 -2.62
C TYR A 134 12.67 -3.28 -2.44
N LYS A 135 13.35 -2.34 -3.09
CA LYS A 135 14.79 -2.12 -2.97
C LYS A 135 15.04 -0.71 -2.46
N ALA A 136 15.64 -0.56 -1.28
CA ALA A 136 16.10 0.73 -0.81
C ALA A 136 17.27 1.21 -1.68
N GLY A 137 17.32 2.51 -1.94
CA GLY A 137 18.36 3.18 -2.75
C GLY A 137 19.31 4.01 -1.92
#